data_AF-A0A1E3LRC5-F1
#
_entry.id   AF-A0A1E3LRC5-F1
#
_cell.length_a   1.000
_cell.length_b   1.000
_cell.length_c   1.000
_cell.angle_alpha   90.00
_cell.angle_beta   90.00
_cell.angle_gamma   90.00
#
_symmetry.space_group_name_H-M   'P 1'
#
loop_
_entity.id
_entity.type
_entity.pdbx_description
1 polymer ?
#
loop_
_entity_poly.entity_id
_entity_poly.type
_entity_poly.pdbx_seq_one_letter_code
_entity_poly.pdbx_strand_id
1 'polypeptide(L)'
;MAGKKTLVHPVLFSKHFKVDPKKLDAAKLLDPVLNSDTKLFIDPLLIHKSQNSHIKRDGRKLIKQSFDNVIGLVDISKAEGDAAWKGAFKALNLDERPETGLGFGGAGTSGSSRPPKLRNAILRTAKEIITLGEKNPDMIPLMGLFEEGVGPDTLSDMTTGFLMPVLCEITDEFCRSNNIATRDFGPQYGNRALPENPYYPSQPIVLVPRDLLRDLPLAADWSDVSRVVMEVHEIRDAVNQMFGNFAQASVTEKKKAVRKISLKSVRILRLILKAVAAASESYDEKADLDGYYQFRRILYQDPQVFAGMLTPPATMDAASLRATVLGIIDQFKKLVEDNNMWELLWNGTAHRHERASQLLFFAVATVMCAVNNVDISPETNSGGGPVDFKFSTGFRGRLVVEMKLSTGKVEHGYKTQLEAYKKAAATSAGVFVIMNIGGMGLKLKKIERLRDSALAAGEVASDIIVIDARRKASASKR
;
A
#
# COMPACT_ATOMS: atom_id res chain seq x y z
N MET A 1 -7.12 -17.46 20.08
CA MET A 1 -6.77 -16.20 20.75
C MET A 1 -6.33 -15.22 19.68
N ALA A 2 -7.12 -14.18 19.42
CA ALA A 2 -6.76 -13.15 18.44
C ALA A 2 -5.60 -12.33 19.01
N GLY A 3 -4.43 -12.37 18.36
CA GLY A 3 -3.25 -11.61 18.78
C GLY A 3 -3.57 -10.12 18.82
N LYS A 4 -3.26 -9.48 19.95
CA LYS A 4 -3.21 -8.01 20.07
C LYS A 4 -2.36 -7.49 18.90
N LYS A 5 -2.93 -6.67 18.02
CA LYS A 5 -2.16 -5.88 17.05
C LYS A 5 -1.40 -4.82 17.84
N THR A 6 -0.18 -5.13 18.24
CA THR A 6 0.75 -4.15 18.80
C THR A 6 1.06 -3.13 17.69
N LEU A 7 0.94 -1.83 17.98
CA LEU A 7 1.49 -0.80 17.08
C LEU A 7 2.99 -1.06 16.95
N VAL A 8 3.44 -1.44 15.75
CA VAL A 8 4.86 -1.50 15.43
C VAL A 8 5.31 -0.07 15.19
N HIS A 9 6.26 0.44 15.98
CA HIS A 9 6.92 1.73 15.73
C HIS A 9 7.89 1.56 14.55
N PRO A 10 7.57 2.02 13.34
CA PRO A 10 8.35 1.65 12.17
C PRO A 10 9.71 2.35 12.18
N VAL A 11 10.76 1.66 11.76
CA VAL A 11 12.13 2.20 11.70
C VAL A 11 12.63 2.22 10.27
N LEU A 12 12.89 3.42 9.74
CA LEU A 12 13.44 3.60 8.39
C LEU A 12 14.91 3.19 8.32
N PHE A 13 15.33 2.69 7.16
CA PHE A 13 16.72 2.44 6.84
C PHE A 13 17.58 3.71 7.01
N SER A 14 17.14 4.82 6.41
CA SER A 14 17.86 6.11 6.49
C SER A 14 18.07 6.56 7.93
N LYS A 15 17.05 6.44 8.77
CA LYS A 15 17.08 6.80 10.19
C LYS A 15 18.02 5.90 10.99
N HIS A 16 17.96 4.58 10.79
CA HIS A 16 18.80 3.63 11.51
C HIS A 16 20.29 3.82 11.19
N PHE A 17 20.62 3.93 9.90
CA PHE A 17 22.00 4.09 9.44
C PHE A 17 22.49 5.55 9.41
N LYS A 18 21.67 6.50 9.86
CA LYS A 18 21.97 7.95 9.88
C LYS A 18 22.39 8.48 8.50
N VAL A 19 21.72 8.01 7.46
CA VAL A 19 21.93 8.44 6.07
C VAL A 19 20.91 9.53 5.75
N ASP A 20 21.35 10.63 5.14
CA ASP A 20 20.44 11.66 4.63
C ASP A 20 19.48 11.03 3.59
N PRO A 21 18.16 11.07 3.80
CA PRO A 21 17.17 10.51 2.85
C PRO A 21 17.34 11.02 1.42
N LYS A 22 17.87 12.24 1.23
CA LYS A 22 18.15 12.80 -0.11
C LYS A 22 19.13 11.94 -0.92
N LYS A 23 19.97 11.15 -0.26
CA LYS A 23 20.91 10.24 -0.94
C LYS A 23 20.21 9.02 -1.52
N LEU A 24 19.23 8.45 -0.80
CA LEU A 24 18.35 7.42 -1.34
C LEU A 24 17.52 7.98 -2.49
N ASP A 25 17.04 9.22 -2.35
CA ASP A 25 16.30 9.91 -3.41
C ASP A 25 17.13 10.08 -4.69
N ALA A 26 18.36 10.57 -4.55
CA ALA A 26 19.29 10.73 -5.67
C ALA A 26 19.62 9.38 -6.34
N ALA A 27 19.79 8.32 -5.55
CA ALA A 27 20.00 6.95 -6.03
C ALA A 27 18.72 6.28 -6.57
N LYS A 28 17.55 6.91 -6.37
CA LYS A 28 16.23 6.38 -6.70
C LYS A 28 15.92 5.02 -6.07
N LEU A 29 16.38 4.84 -4.83
CA LEU A 29 16.13 3.63 -4.04
C LEU A 29 15.02 3.87 -3.03
N LEU A 30 14.25 2.83 -2.74
CA LEU A 30 13.31 2.84 -1.63
C LEU A 30 14.07 2.99 -0.31
N ASP A 31 13.54 3.78 0.61
CA ASP A 31 13.92 3.78 2.02
C ASP A 31 13.01 2.77 2.77
N PRO A 32 13.41 1.50 2.98
CA PRO A 32 12.51 0.49 3.54
C PRO A 32 12.25 0.69 5.03
N VAL A 33 11.14 0.14 5.52
CA VAL A 33 10.95 -0.05 6.97
C VAL A 33 11.64 -1.36 7.37
N LEU A 34 12.47 -1.31 8.42
CA LEU A 34 13.30 -2.45 8.84
C LEU A 34 12.56 -3.48 9.71
N ASN A 35 11.48 -3.07 10.36
CA ASN A 35 10.71 -3.88 11.31
C ASN A 35 9.25 -4.13 10.92
N SER A 36 8.86 -3.80 9.68
CA SER A 36 7.57 -4.18 9.10
C SER A 36 7.62 -4.09 7.58
N ASP A 37 6.76 -4.82 6.88
CA ASP A 37 6.69 -4.72 5.44
C ASP A 37 6.13 -3.38 4.95
N THR A 38 6.77 -2.85 3.92
CA THR A 38 6.24 -1.78 3.09
C THR A 38 5.23 -2.40 2.13
N LYS A 39 4.02 -1.83 2.05
CA LYS A 39 2.90 -2.30 1.21
C LYS A 39 3.13 -1.97 -0.28
N LEU A 40 4.24 -2.46 -0.80
CA LEU A 40 4.72 -2.36 -2.17
C LEU A 40 5.21 -3.74 -2.60
N PHE A 41 5.34 -3.95 -3.90
CA PHE A 41 5.92 -5.17 -4.45
C PHE A 41 6.78 -4.88 -5.68
N ILE A 42 7.72 -5.78 -5.99
CA ILE A 42 8.49 -5.72 -7.25
C ILE A 42 7.64 -6.30 -8.37
N ASP A 43 7.30 -5.50 -9.37
CA ASP A 43 6.59 -5.98 -10.55
C ASP A 43 7.57 -6.39 -11.67
N PRO A 44 7.60 -7.66 -12.09
CA PRO A 44 8.46 -8.11 -13.18
C PRO A 44 8.24 -7.35 -14.51
N LEU A 45 7.04 -6.80 -14.75
CA LEU A 45 6.76 -6.01 -15.96
C LEU A 45 7.51 -4.67 -16.00
N LEU A 46 7.97 -4.18 -14.85
CA LEU A 46 8.71 -2.92 -14.75
C LEU A 46 10.20 -3.05 -15.03
N ILE A 47 10.73 -4.27 -15.06
CA ILE A 47 12.17 -4.52 -15.31
C ILE A 47 12.60 -3.97 -16.67
N HIS A 48 11.74 -4.07 -17.68
CA HIS A 48 12.00 -3.53 -19.01
C HIS A 48 11.93 -2.00 -19.05
N LYS A 49 11.24 -1.36 -18.09
CA LYS A 49 11.03 0.08 -18.02
C LYS A 49 11.98 0.79 -17.05
N SER A 50 12.65 0.03 -16.18
CA SER A 50 13.59 0.57 -15.18
C SER A 50 14.65 1.45 -15.81
N GLN A 51 14.92 2.57 -15.13
CA GLN A 51 15.95 3.55 -15.48
C GLN A 51 17.25 3.31 -14.73
N ASN A 52 17.27 2.46 -13.70
CA ASN A 52 18.46 2.07 -12.97
C ASN A 52 19.48 1.36 -13.90
N SER A 53 20.74 1.77 -13.84
CA SER A 53 21.82 1.29 -14.73
C SER A 53 22.07 -0.20 -14.61
N HIS A 54 22.11 -0.73 -13.39
CA HIS A 54 22.38 -2.14 -13.11
C HIS A 54 21.23 -3.02 -13.57
N ILE A 55 19.99 -2.59 -13.34
CA ILE A 55 18.80 -3.32 -13.82
C ILE A 55 18.72 -3.33 -15.35
N LYS A 56 19.03 -2.20 -16.02
CA LYS A 56 19.11 -2.15 -17.48
C LYS A 56 20.17 -3.10 -18.04
N ARG A 57 21.34 -3.16 -17.39
CA ARG A 57 22.47 -3.99 -17.79
C ARG A 57 22.19 -5.49 -17.60
N ASP A 58 21.80 -5.87 -16.39
CA ASP A 58 21.76 -7.29 -15.98
C ASP A 58 20.37 -7.80 -15.65
N GLY A 59 19.48 -6.96 -15.09
CA GLY A 59 18.17 -7.39 -14.59
C GLY A 59 17.33 -8.11 -15.65
N ARG A 60 17.28 -7.56 -16.87
CA ARG A 60 16.56 -8.19 -18.01
C ARG A 60 17.14 -9.56 -18.38
N LYS A 61 18.48 -9.66 -18.39
CA LYS A 61 19.18 -10.90 -18.71
C LYS A 61 18.93 -11.96 -17.64
N LEU A 62 19.01 -11.59 -16.37
CA LEU A 62 18.78 -12.48 -15.22
C LEU A 62 17.35 -13.03 -15.20
N ILE A 63 16.36 -12.16 -15.42
CA ILE A 63 14.95 -12.57 -15.51
C ILE A 63 14.75 -13.54 -16.67
N LYS A 64 15.24 -13.19 -17.86
CA LYS A 64 15.13 -14.04 -19.04
C LYS A 64 15.80 -15.39 -18.84
N GLN A 65 17.03 -15.43 -18.31
CA GLN A 65 17.77 -16.67 -18.07
C GLN A 65 17.07 -17.56 -17.03
N SER A 66 16.59 -16.96 -15.94
CA SER A 66 15.85 -17.68 -14.91
C SER A 66 14.59 -18.33 -15.48
N PHE A 67 13.84 -17.59 -16.31
CA PHE A 67 12.64 -18.12 -16.95
C PHE A 67 12.93 -19.12 -18.07
N ASP A 68 13.94 -18.90 -18.91
CA ASP A 68 14.35 -19.84 -19.95
C ASP A 68 14.73 -21.20 -19.32
N ASN A 69 15.37 -21.19 -18.14
CA ASN A 69 15.67 -22.41 -17.40
C ASN A 69 14.40 -23.14 -16.94
N VAL A 70 13.43 -22.43 -16.36
CA VAL A 70 12.16 -23.03 -15.93
C VAL A 70 11.39 -23.55 -17.14
N ILE A 71 11.22 -22.74 -18.19
CA ILE A 71 10.49 -23.06 -19.42
C ILE A 71 11.14 -24.24 -20.12
N GLY A 72 12.46 -24.25 -20.27
CA GLY A 72 13.19 -25.35 -20.92
C GLY A 72 13.00 -26.68 -20.20
N LEU A 73 13.02 -26.67 -18.86
CA LEU A 73 12.75 -27.86 -18.05
C LEU A 73 11.29 -28.32 -18.15
N VAL A 74 10.34 -27.38 -18.15
CA VAL A 74 8.91 -27.71 -18.34
C VAL A 74 8.66 -28.26 -19.74
N ASP A 75 9.28 -27.71 -20.77
CA ASP A 75 9.12 -28.11 -22.18
C ASP A 75 9.53 -29.57 -22.40
N ILE A 76 10.69 -29.98 -21.87
CA ILE A 76 11.19 -31.36 -22.00
C ILE A 76 10.53 -32.36 -21.04
N SER A 77 9.84 -31.87 -20.00
CA SER A 77 9.14 -32.74 -19.05
C SER A 77 8.00 -33.49 -19.75
N LYS A 78 7.93 -34.80 -19.53
CA LYS A 78 6.90 -35.69 -20.10
C LYS A 78 5.76 -35.94 -19.11
N ALA A 79 6.05 -35.90 -17.82
CA ALA A 79 5.06 -36.14 -16.77
C ALA A 79 5.41 -35.37 -15.49
N GLU A 80 4.38 -35.00 -14.72
CA GLU A 80 4.58 -34.40 -13.41
C GLU A 80 5.38 -35.31 -12.48
N GLY A 81 6.40 -34.74 -11.84
CA GLY A 81 7.29 -35.48 -10.93
C GLY A 81 8.45 -36.20 -11.61
N ASP A 82 8.59 -36.14 -12.93
CA ASP A 82 9.82 -36.55 -13.62
C ASP A 82 11.01 -35.65 -13.27
N ALA A 83 12.21 -36.03 -13.71
CA ALA A 83 13.45 -35.31 -13.35
C ALA A 83 13.41 -33.84 -13.81
N ALA A 84 12.87 -33.58 -15.01
CA ALA A 84 12.76 -32.24 -15.55
C ALA A 84 11.73 -31.39 -14.79
N TRP A 85 10.57 -31.97 -14.45
CA TRP A 85 9.55 -31.32 -13.61
C TRP A 85 10.09 -30.95 -12.23
N LYS A 86 10.79 -31.89 -11.59
CA LYS A 86 11.46 -31.65 -10.29
C LYS A 86 12.53 -30.57 -10.40
N GLY A 87 13.26 -30.53 -11.51
CA GLY A 87 14.19 -29.44 -11.84
C GLY A 87 13.48 -28.10 -11.94
N ALA A 88 12.41 -28.01 -12.73
CA ALA A 88 11.60 -26.80 -12.91
C ALA A 88 11.01 -26.32 -11.57
N PHE A 89 10.53 -27.25 -10.74
CA PHE A 89 10.02 -26.97 -9.40
C PHE A 89 11.07 -26.38 -8.46
N LYS A 90 12.33 -26.80 -8.57
CA LYS A 90 13.42 -26.22 -7.78
C LYS A 90 13.83 -24.85 -8.33
N ALA A 91 13.87 -24.70 -9.66
CA ALA A 91 14.24 -23.46 -10.33
C ALA A 91 13.21 -22.34 -10.13
N LEU A 92 11.91 -22.68 -10.07
CA LEU A 92 10.84 -21.74 -9.74
C LEU A 92 10.78 -21.51 -8.23
N ASN A 93 11.70 -20.70 -7.71
CA ASN A 93 11.72 -20.36 -6.29
C ASN A 93 10.65 -19.31 -5.95
N LEU A 94 9.77 -19.65 -5.01
CA LEU A 94 8.68 -18.80 -4.48
C LEU A 94 8.79 -18.63 -2.96
N ASP A 95 10.00 -18.78 -2.42
CA ASP A 95 10.30 -18.54 -1.02
C ASP A 95 10.21 -17.03 -0.73
N GLU A 96 9.68 -16.69 0.45
CA GLU A 96 9.52 -15.31 0.92
C GLU A 96 10.87 -14.57 0.91
N ARG A 97 10.86 -13.30 0.48
CA ARG A 97 12.06 -12.45 0.41
C ARG A 97 12.00 -11.25 1.37
N PRO A 98 12.10 -11.51 2.70
CA PRO A 98 11.97 -10.46 3.72
C PRO A 98 13.10 -9.43 3.67
N GLU A 99 14.21 -9.73 3.01
CA GLU A 99 15.40 -8.87 2.94
C GLU A 99 15.10 -7.52 2.27
N THR A 100 14.05 -7.45 1.44
CA THR A 100 13.62 -6.22 0.76
C THR A 100 12.70 -5.33 1.61
N GLY A 101 12.13 -5.86 2.69
CA GLY A 101 11.12 -5.15 3.50
C GLY A 101 9.85 -4.80 2.73
N LEU A 102 9.48 -5.63 1.75
CA LEU A 102 8.30 -5.50 0.89
C LEU A 102 7.28 -6.59 1.20
N GLY A 103 5.99 -6.29 1.13
CA GLY A 103 4.93 -7.29 1.23
C GLY A 103 3.59 -6.80 1.75
N PHE A 104 2.52 -7.48 1.34
CA PHE A 104 1.14 -7.19 1.75
C PHE A 104 0.67 -7.98 2.97
N GLY A 105 1.53 -8.83 3.55
CA GLY A 105 1.29 -9.63 4.74
C GLY A 105 0.47 -8.92 5.83
N GLY A 106 -0.75 -9.43 6.08
CA GLY A 106 -1.56 -9.12 7.24
C GLY A 106 -1.69 -10.38 8.08
N ALA A 107 -1.20 -10.35 9.32
CA ALA A 107 -1.40 -11.37 10.36
C ALA A 107 -1.56 -12.82 9.85
N GLY A 108 -0.51 -13.35 9.21
CA GLY A 108 -0.47 -14.73 8.74
C GLY A 108 0.97 -15.15 8.53
N THR A 109 1.55 -15.77 9.57
CA THR A 109 2.82 -16.52 9.57
C THR A 109 3.92 -15.99 8.64
N SER A 110 4.76 -15.10 9.18
CA SER A 110 6.13 -14.93 8.70
C SER A 110 6.79 -16.31 8.56
N GLY A 111 7.32 -16.64 7.38
CA GLY A 111 8.16 -17.82 7.16
C GLY A 111 7.53 -19.04 6.49
N SER A 112 6.37 -18.94 5.83
CA SER A 112 5.90 -20.06 4.99
C SER A 112 6.22 -19.82 3.52
N SER A 113 7.22 -20.52 2.98
CA SER A 113 7.33 -20.73 1.52
C SER A 113 5.94 -21.04 0.95
N ARG A 114 5.62 -20.45 -0.20
CA ARG A 114 4.31 -20.70 -0.84
C ARG A 114 4.05 -22.20 -0.96
N PRO A 115 2.81 -22.67 -0.75
CA PRO A 115 2.53 -24.11 -0.73
C PRO A 115 3.03 -24.80 -2.00
N PRO A 116 3.65 -26.00 -1.91
CA PRO A 116 4.10 -26.76 -3.09
C PRO A 116 3.01 -26.95 -4.16
N LYS A 117 1.73 -26.98 -3.74
CA LYS A 117 0.58 -27.03 -4.64
C LYS A 117 0.51 -25.82 -5.58
N LEU A 118 0.79 -24.61 -5.09
CA LEU A 118 0.78 -23.38 -5.89
C LEU A 118 1.89 -23.40 -6.94
N ARG A 119 3.10 -23.79 -6.53
CA ARG A 119 4.25 -23.90 -7.44
C ARG A 119 3.99 -24.91 -8.56
N ASN A 120 3.42 -26.08 -8.25
CA ASN A 120 3.02 -27.05 -9.26
C ASN A 120 1.90 -26.51 -10.18
N ALA A 121 0.95 -25.74 -9.65
CA ALA A 121 -0.10 -25.14 -10.47
C ALA A 121 0.48 -24.17 -11.52
N ILE A 122 1.45 -23.32 -11.13
CA ILE A 122 2.20 -22.46 -12.04
C ILE A 122 2.90 -23.28 -13.13
N LEU A 123 3.58 -24.37 -12.77
CA LEU A 123 4.27 -25.22 -13.74
C LEU A 123 3.32 -25.91 -14.72
N ARG A 124 2.15 -26.37 -14.27
CA ARG A 124 1.11 -26.95 -15.14
C ARG A 124 0.63 -25.93 -16.16
N THR A 125 0.34 -24.72 -15.71
CA THR A 125 -0.12 -23.65 -16.60
C THR A 125 0.98 -23.19 -17.55
N ALA A 126 2.24 -23.14 -17.10
CA ALA A 126 3.37 -22.95 -18.00
C ALA A 126 3.45 -24.06 -19.07
N LYS A 127 3.26 -25.34 -18.68
CA LYS A 127 3.24 -26.46 -19.63
C LYS A 127 2.11 -26.34 -20.65
N GLU A 128 0.91 -25.95 -20.23
CA GLU A 128 -0.22 -25.68 -21.13
C GLU A 128 0.14 -24.57 -22.14
N ILE A 129 0.67 -23.44 -21.67
CA ILE A 129 1.07 -22.30 -22.52
C ILE A 129 2.16 -22.70 -23.53
N ILE A 130 3.17 -23.44 -23.08
CA ILE A 130 4.25 -23.94 -23.93
C ILE A 130 3.70 -24.89 -25.01
N THR A 131 2.75 -25.75 -24.63
CA THR A 131 2.09 -26.68 -25.56
C THR A 131 1.25 -25.95 -26.60
N LEU A 132 0.65 -24.80 -26.24
CA LEU A 132 -0.02 -23.90 -27.19
C LEU A 132 0.94 -23.21 -28.18
N GLY A 133 2.26 -23.34 -28.00
CA GLY A 133 3.27 -22.76 -28.88
C GLY A 133 3.77 -21.39 -28.44
N GLU A 134 3.49 -20.95 -27.21
CA GLU A 134 4.07 -19.74 -26.63
C GLU A 134 5.18 -20.10 -25.65
N LYS A 135 6.40 -19.64 -25.95
CA LYS A 135 7.59 -19.88 -25.12
C LYS A 135 8.18 -18.58 -24.55
N ASN A 136 7.49 -17.44 -24.70
CA ASN A 136 7.96 -16.17 -24.19
C ASN A 136 8.02 -16.15 -22.65
N PRO A 137 9.19 -15.87 -22.05
CA PRO A 137 9.37 -15.61 -20.61
C PRO A 137 8.36 -14.63 -19.98
N ASP A 138 7.83 -13.68 -20.75
CA ASP A 138 6.84 -12.70 -20.30
C ASP A 138 5.49 -13.35 -19.91
N MET A 139 5.32 -14.66 -20.12
CA MET A 139 4.14 -15.41 -19.68
C MET A 139 4.05 -15.58 -18.16
N ILE A 140 5.16 -15.55 -17.42
CA ILE A 140 5.14 -15.82 -15.97
C ILE A 140 4.49 -14.67 -15.17
N PRO A 141 4.69 -13.38 -15.50
CA PRO A 141 3.87 -12.29 -14.96
C PRO A 141 2.36 -12.52 -15.11
N LEU A 142 1.91 -13.23 -16.16
CA LEU A 142 0.49 -13.60 -16.34
C LEU A 142 0.03 -14.75 -15.44
N MET A 143 0.92 -15.42 -14.69
CA MET A 143 0.52 -16.52 -13.82
C MET A 143 -0.45 -16.10 -12.76
N GLY A 144 -0.47 -14.83 -12.34
CA GLY A 144 -1.53 -14.39 -11.46
C GLY A 144 -2.86 -14.04 -12.15
N LEU A 145 -2.91 -13.94 -13.49
CA LEU A 145 -4.19 -13.98 -14.24
C LEU A 145 -4.74 -15.40 -14.26
N PHE A 146 -3.85 -16.38 -14.38
CA PHE A 146 -4.23 -17.75 -14.67
C PHE A 146 -4.40 -18.61 -13.42
N GLU A 147 -3.61 -18.37 -12.39
CA GLU A 147 -3.56 -19.21 -11.19
C GLU A 147 -4.14 -18.51 -9.95
N GLU A 148 -5.05 -19.23 -9.30
CA GLU A 148 -5.58 -18.84 -8.00
C GLU A 148 -4.50 -18.94 -6.93
N GLY A 149 -4.39 -17.93 -6.06
CA GLY A 149 -3.33 -17.85 -5.05
C GLY A 149 -2.00 -17.26 -5.53
N VAL A 150 -1.85 -16.93 -6.83
CA VAL A 150 -0.73 -16.11 -7.31
C VAL A 150 -1.13 -14.64 -7.23
N GLY A 151 -0.58 -13.95 -6.23
CA GLY A 151 -0.80 -12.53 -5.98
C GLY A 151 0.49 -11.70 -6.11
N PRO A 152 0.41 -10.37 -5.85
CA PRO A 152 1.55 -9.46 -5.92
C PRO A 152 2.76 -9.92 -5.11
N ASP A 153 2.56 -10.35 -3.86
CA ASP A 153 3.65 -10.89 -3.03
C ASP A 153 4.34 -12.09 -3.69
N THR A 154 3.58 -13.06 -4.22
CA THR A 154 4.14 -14.24 -4.91
C THR A 154 5.01 -13.84 -6.11
N LEU A 155 4.54 -12.87 -6.90
CA LEU A 155 5.31 -12.36 -8.04
C LEU A 155 6.54 -11.58 -7.59
N SER A 156 6.41 -10.79 -6.51
CA SER A 156 7.49 -10.03 -5.88
C SER A 156 8.61 -10.94 -5.41
N ASP A 157 8.28 -11.95 -4.60
CA ASP A 157 9.24 -12.89 -4.01
C ASP A 157 10.04 -13.62 -5.09
N MET A 158 9.34 -14.12 -6.11
CA MET A 158 9.94 -14.78 -7.26
C MET A 158 10.88 -13.84 -8.03
N THR A 159 10.41 -12.62 -8.32
CA THR A 159 11.16 -11.63 -9.10
C THR A 159 12.39 -11.16 -8.33
N THR A 160 12.26 -10.90 -7.04
CA THR A 160 13.37 -10.62 -6.11
C THR A 160 14.38 -11.75 -6.12
N GLY A 161 13.92 -13.01 -6.11
CA GLY A 161 14.81 -14.17 -6.17
C GLY A 161 15.68 -14.20 -7.42
N PHE A 162 15.13 -13.87 -8.59
CA PHE A 162 15.89 -13.79 -9.84
C PHE A 162 16.82 -12.58 -9.92
N LEU A 163 16.43 -11.47 -9.30
CA LEU A 163 17.20 -10.22 -9.31
C LEU A 163 18.20 -10.11 -8.14
N MET A 164 18.22 -11.07 -7.22
CA MET A 164 19.06 -11.00 -6.02
C MET A 164 20.52 -10.61 -6.30
N PRO A 165 21.21 -11.17 -7.33
CA PRO A 165 22.59 -10.78 -7.62
C PRO A 165 22.77 -9.29 -7.92
N VAL A 166 21.86 -8.70 -8.71
CA VAL A 166 21.92 -7.29 -9.10
C VAL A 166 21.41 -6.36 -8.01
N LEU A 167 20.40 -6.78 -7.23
CA LEU A 167 19.91 -6.00 -6.08
C LEU A 167 20.97 -5.92 -4.96
N CYS A 168 21.71 -7.01 -4.72
CA CYS A 168 22.82 -6.99 -3.78
C CYS A 168 23.98 -6.10 -4.26
N GLU A 169 24.25 -6.05 -5.58
CA GLU A 169 25.24 -5.13 -6.15
C GLU A 169 24.85 -3.66 -5.96
N ILE A 170 23.60 -3.32 -6.25
CA ILE A 170 23.05 -1.97 -6.03
C ILE A 170 23.16 -1.57 -4.56
N THR A 171 22.85 -2.50 -3.65
CA THR A 171 22.89 -2.25 -2.21
C THR A 171 24.32 -2.04 -1.71
N ASP A 172 25.24 -2.92 -2.09
CA ASP A 172 26.66 -2.84 -1.75
C ASP A 172 27.28 -1.50 -2.22
N GLU A 173 27.04 -1.12 -3.48
CA GLU A 173 27.51 0.16 -4.01
C GLU A 173 26.94 1.37 -3.26
N PHE A 174 25.64 1.34 -2.93
CA PHE A 174 25.02 2.39 -2.15
C PHE A 174 25.62 2.49 -0.74
N CYS A 175 25.83 1.35 -0.08
CA CYS A 175 26.43 1.30 1.25
C CYS A 175 27.87 1.82 1.25
N ARG A 176 28.71 1.38 0.29
CA ARG A 176 30.09 1.86 0.15
C ARG A 176 30.15 3.36 -0.11
N SER A 177 29.30 3.87 -1.00
CA SER A 177 29.26 5.31 -1.34
C SER A 177 28.81 6.19 -0.16
N ASN A 178 28.19 5.60 0.86
CA ASN A 178 27.62 6.30 2.00
C ASN A 178 28.23 5.93 3.34
N ASN A 179 29.31 5.15 3.36
CA ASN A 179 29.99 4.67 4.57
C ASN A 179 29.03 3.96 5.56
N ILE A 180 28.10 3.18 5.03
CA ILE A 180 27.17 2.37 5.83
C ILE A 180 27.90 1.10 6.27
N ALA A 181 27.78 0.75 7.55
CA ALA A 181 28.35 -0.48 8.07
C ALA A 181 27.72 -1.72 7.41
N THR A 182 28.56 -2.63 6.93
CA THR A 182 28.18 -3.86 6.26
C THR A 182 28.94 -5.05 6.83
N ARG A 183 28.42 -6.26 6.63
CA ARG A 183 29.13 -7.51 6.87
C ARG A 183 28.88 -8.50 5.74
N ASP A 184 29.72 -9.52 5.65
CA ASP A 184 29.56 -10.55 4.63
C ASP A 184 28.35 -11.43 4.89
N PHE A 185 27.57 -11.64 3.83
CA PHE A 185 26.48 -12.60 3.81
C PHE A 185 26.74 -13.67 2.76
N GLY A 186 26.29 -14.90 3.01
CA GLY A 186 26.71 -16.10 2.27
C GLY A 186 26.33 -16.18 0.79
N PRO A 187 26.52 -17.36 0.16
CA PRO A 187 26.42 -17.55 -1.29
C PRO A 187 25.08 -17.12 -1.91
N GLN A 188 23.98 -17.20 -1.16
CA GLN A 188 22.66 -16.77 -1.59
C GLN A 188 22.56 -15.27 -1.92
N TYR A 189 23.49 -14.46 -1.41
CA TYR A 189 23.61 -13.02 -1.69
C TYR A 189 24.88 -12.68 -2.50
N GLY A 190 25.47 -13.69 -3.14
CA GLY A 190 26.68 -13.53 -3.95
C GLY A 190 27.96 -13.25 -3.14
N ASN A 191 28.01 -13.64 -1.86
CA ASN A 191 29.14 -13.37 -0.97
C ASN A 191 29.49 -11.87 -0.87
N ARG A 192 28.47 -11.00 -0.88
CA ARG A 192 28.63 -9.55 -0.81
C ARG A 192 28.55 -9.03 0.63
N ALA A 193 29.24 -7.91 0.86
CA ALA A 193 29.09 -7.13 2.08
C ALA A 193 27.79 -6.32 2.01
N LEU A 194 26.85 -6.60 2.91
CA LEU A 194 25.52 -5.98 2.95
C LEU A 194 25.21 -5.43 4.34
N PRO A 195 24.30 -4.44 4.46
CA PRO A 195 23.88 -3.92 5.75
C PRO A 195 23.04 -4.96 6.49
N GLU A 196 23.33 -5.18 7.77
CA GLU A 196 22.53 -6.09 8.61
C GLU A 196 21.19 -5.45 8.99
N ASN A 197 20.11 -6.25 8.99
CA ASN A 197 18.87 -5.81 9.59
C ASN A 197 18.94 -5.95 11.13
N PRO A 198 18.87 -4.86 11.91
CA PRO A 198 18.94 -4.94 13.38
C PRO A 198 17.78 -5.71 14.03
N TYR A 199 16.67 -5.89 13.33
CA TYR A 199 15.50 -6.66 13.80
C TYR A 199 15.54 -8.12 13.36
N TYR A 200 16.35 -8.44 12.34
CA TYR A 200 16.53 -9.79 11.79
C TYR A 200 18.02 -10.02 11.50
N PRO A 201 18.88 -10.21 12.52
CA PRO A 201 20.32 -10.17 12.34
C PRO A 201 20.86 -11.22 11.37
N SER A 202 20.16 -12.33 11.14
CA SER A 202 20.56 -13.36 10.18
C SER A 202 20.32 -12.98 8.71
N GLN A 203 19.67 -11.84 8.45
CA GLN A 203 19.27 -11.41 7.12
C GLN A 203 19.86 -10.02 6.79
N PRO A 204 20.36 -9.82 5.57
CA PRO A 204 20.75 -8.49 5.12
C PRO A 204 19.52 -7.66 4.81
N ILE A 205 19.71 -6.35 4.68
CA ILE A 205 18.76 -5.46 4.02
C ILE A 205 19.21 -5.35 2.56
N VAL A 206 18.26 -5.51 1.63
CA VAL A 206 18.47 -5.38 0.19
C VAL A 206 17.63 -4.21 -0.31
N LEU A 207 18.29 -3.16 -0.79
CA LEU A 207 17.63 -1.96 -1.33
C LEU A 207 17.09 -2.23 -2.73
N VAL A 208 15.92 -1.67 -3.01
CA VAL A 208 15.20 -1.87 -4.27
C VAL A 208 15.03 -0.54 -5.01
N PRO A 209 15.36 -0.46 -6.32
CA PRO A 209 15.03 0.70 -7.14
C PRO A 209 13.53 0.97 -7.18
N ARG A 210 13.15 2.23 -6.97
CA ARG A 210 11.74 2.64 -6.88
C ARG A 210 10.96 2.38 -8.16
N ASP A 211 11.63 2.48 -9.31
CA ASP A 211 11.03 2.27 -10.62
C ASP A 211 10.68 0.80 -10.93
N LEU A 212 11.02 -0.12 -10.02
CA LEU A 212 10.58 -1.52 -10.05
C LEU A 212 9.36 -1.81 -9.20
N LEU A 213 8.94 -0.84 -8.38
CA LEU A 213 7.89 -1.05 -7.40
C LEU A 213 6.52 -0.70 -7.96
N ARG A 214 5.48 -1.30 -7.38
CA ARG A 214 4.08 -0.87 -7.48
C ARG A 214 3.42 -0.86 -6.11
N ASP A 215 2.49 0.07 -5.91
CA ASP A 215 1.52 0.05 -4.81
C ASP A 215 0.24 -0.71 -5.23
N LEU A 216 -0.63 -0.98 -4.26
CA LEU A 216 -1.98 -1.46 -4.53
C LEU A 216 -2.99 -0.39 -4.13
N PRO A 217 -4.01 -0.05 -4.94
CA PRO A 217 -5.24 0.48 -4.38
C PRO A 217 -6.00 -0.63 -3.64
N LEU A 218 -6.68 -0.26 -2.53
CA LEU A 218 -7.39 -1.12 -1.57
C LEU A 218 -8.46 -2.07 -2.13
N ALA A 219 -8.75 -2.05 -3.43
CA ALA A 219 -9.69 -2.97 -4.08
C ALA A 219 -8.99 -3.76 -5.19
N ALA A 220 -8.13 -4.71 -4.78
CA ALA A 220 -7.72 -5.84 -5.61
C ALA A 220 -7.17 -5.47 -6.99
N ASP A 221 -5.90 -5.08 -7.11
CA ASP A 221 -5.34 -4.96 -8.46
C ASP A 221 -4.85 -6.29 -9.05
N TRP A 222 -5.85 -7.12 -9.36
CA TRP A 222 -5.96 -7.87 -10.62
C TRP A 222 -7.05 -7.25 -11.50
N SER A 223 -7.69 -6.17 -11.04
CA SER A 223 -8.87 -5.56 -11.63
C SER A 223 -8.53 -4.53 -12.71
N ASP A 224 -7.39 -3.83 -12.62
CA ASP A 224 -6.92 -2.93 -13.69
C ASP A 224 -6.28 -3.73 -14.82
N VAL A 225 -5.51 -4.79 -14.51
CA VAL A 225 -5.04 -5.75 -15.52
C VAL A 225 -6.21 -6.45 -16.20
N SER A 226 -7.22 -6.88 -15.44
CA SER A 226 -8.46 -7.39 -16.02
C SER A 226 -9.17 -6.33 -16.85
N ARG A 227 -9.28 -5.07 -16.39
CA ARG A 227 -9.93 -3.99 -17.14
C ARG A 227 -9.25 -3.77 -18.49
N VAL A 228 -7.92 -3.72 -18.52
CA VAL A 228 -7.12 -3.55 -19.74
C VAL A 228 -7.30 -4.74 -20.69
N VAL A 229 -7.29 -5.96 -20.17
CA VAL A 229 -7.58 -7.18 -20.96
C VAL A 229 -9.02 -7.18 -21.48
N MET A 230 -9.96 -6.59 -20.75
CA MET A 230 -11.38 -6.50 -21.13
C MET A 230 -11.70 -5.38 -22.12
N GLU A 231 -10.75 -4.49 -22.42
CA GLU A 231 -10.84 -3.58 -23.58
C GLU A 231 -10.55 -4.30 -24.91
N VAL A 232 -9.96 -5.50 -24.86
CA VAL A 232 -9.79 -6.35 -26.04
C VAL A 232 -11.15 -6.93 -26.43
N HIS A 233 -11.73 -6.40 -27.51
CA HIS A 233 -13.06 -6.77 -28.00
C HIS A 233 -13.29 -8.28 -28.10
N GLU A 234 -12.33 -9.04 -28.64
CA GLU A 234 -12.49 -10.48 -28.84
C GLU A 234 -12.57 -11.25 -27.51
N ILE A 235 -11.91 -10.76 -26.46
CA ILE A 235 -11.95 -11.35 -25.12
C ILE A 235 -13.27 -10.98 -24.46
N ARG A 236 -13.66 -9.71 -24.52
CA ARG A 236 -14.93 -9.23 -23.97
C ARG A 236 -16.12 -9.99 -24.54
N ASP A 237 -16.16 -10.18 -25.86
CA ASP A 237 -17.26 -10.85 -26.54
C ASP A 237 -17.30 -12.35 -26.21
N ALA A 238 -16.13 -13.02 -26.14
CA ALA A 238 -16.03 -14.42 -25.73
C ALA A 238 -16.42 -14.64 -24.25
N VAL A 239 -16.03 -13.73 -23.36
CA VAL A 239 -16.40 -13.78 -21.93
C VAL A 239 -17.90 -13.51 -21.73
N ASN A 240 -18.46 -12.52 -22.45
CA ASN A 240 -19.88 -12.18 -22.36
C ASN A 240 -20.78 -13.34 -22.81
N GLN A 241 -20.38 -14.09 -23.84
CA GLN A 241 -21.07 -15.32 -24.25
C GLN A 241 -21.08 -16.42 -23.16
N MET A 242 -20.10 -16.43 -22.24
CA MET A 242 -20.00 -17.46 -21.21
C MET A 242 -20.74 -17.14 -19.91
N PHE A 243 -20.87 -15.86 -19.54
CA PHE A 243 -21.37 -15.46 -18.20
C PHE A 243 -22.57 -14.51 -18.21
N GLY A 244 -23.05 -14.05 -19.38
CA GLY A 244 -24.21 -13.16 -19.50
C GLY A 244 -23.94 -11.74 -18.99
N ASN A 245 -23.76 -11.56 -17.67
CA ASN A 245 -23.49 -10.27 -17.04
C ASN A 245 -22.19 -10.27 -16.20
N PHE A 246 -21.06 -10.13 -16.90
CA PHE A 246 -19.71 -10.16 -16.34
C PHE A 246 -19.42 -9.09 -15.27
N ALA A 247 -20.13 -7.95 -15.29
CA ALA A 247 -19.94 -6.87 -14.32
C ALA A 247 -20.18 -7.32 -12.87
N GLN A 248 -21.05 -8.32 -12.67
CA GLN A 248 -21.42 -8.85 -11.36
C GLN A 248 -20.60 -10.09 -10.92
N ALA A 249 -19.73 -10.63 -11.80
CA ALA A 249 -18.93 -11.82 -11.50
C ALA A 249 -17.81 -11.53 -10.50
N SER A 250 -17.52 -12.49 -9.63
CA SER A 250 -16.42 -12.46 -8.66
C SER A 250 -15.05 -12.48 -9.36
N VAL A 251 -13.99 -12.01 -8.68
CA VAL A 251 -12.61 -12.02 -9.21
C VAL A 251 -12.17 -13.43 -9.62
N THR A 252 -12.55 -14.45 -8.85
CA THR A 252 -12.23 -15.85 -9.14
C THR A 252 -12.88 -16.35 -10.43
N GLU A 253 -14.16 -16.00 -10.67
CA GLU A 253 -14.87 -16.34 -11.90
C GLU A 253 -14.24 -15.64 -13.11
N LYS A 254 -13.85 -14.37 -12.95
CA LYS A 254 -13.16 -13.60 -13.98
C LYS A 254 -11.81 -14.23 -14.37
N LYS A 255 -10.99 -14.63 -13.39
CA LYS A 255 -9.70 -15.33 -13.64
C LYS A 255 -9.90 -16.64 -14.39
N LYS A 256 -10.87 -17.46 -13.97
CA LYS A 256 -11.20 -18.73 -14.66
C LYS A 256 -11.63 -18.49 -16.10
N ALA A 257 -12.44 -17.47 -16.36
CA ALA A 257 -12.89 -17.09 -17.69
C ALA A 257 -11.72 -16.66 -18.59
N VAL A 258 -10.89 -15.73 -18.12
CA VAL A 258 -9.72 -15.22 -18.84
C VAL A 258 -8.76 -16.37 -19.14
N ARG A 259 -8.38 -17.19 -18.15
CA ARG A 259 -7.52 -18.37 -18.35
C ARG A 259 -8.06 -19.28 -19.45
N LYS A 260 -9.35 -19.64 -19.37
CA LYS A 260 -9.99 -20.56 -20.33
C LYS A 260 -9.99 -20.03 -21.76
N ILE A 261 -10.09 -18.71 -21.94
CA ILE A 261 -10.10 -18.08 -23.26
C ILE A 261 -8.67 -17.91 -23.80
N SER A 262 -7.74 -17.46 -22.96
CA SER A 262 -6.32 -17.30 -23.33
C SER A 262 -5.71 -18.60 -23.84
N LEU A 263 -6.03 -19.72 -23.18
CA LEU A 263 -5.47 -21.03 -23.51
C LEU A 263 -6.22 -21.77 -24.63
N LYS A 264 -7.15 -21.11 -25.33
CA LYS A 264 -7.73 -21.64 -26.57
C LYS A 264 -7.00 -21.16 -27.83
N SER A 265 -6.22 -20.08 -27.73
CA SER A 265 -5.60 -19.46 -28.89
C SER A 265 -4.33 -18.72 -28.51
N VAL A 266 -3.20 -19.13 -29.11
CA VAL A 266 -1.91 -18.44 -28.98
C VAL A 266 -2.00 -16.97 -29.41
N ARG A 267 -2.88 -16.65 -30.39
CA ARG A 267 -3.13 -15.27 -30.82
C ARG A 267 -3.72 -14.43 -29.69
N ILE A 268 -4.75 -14.93 -29.02
CA ILE A 268 -5.42 -14.23 -27.92
C ILE A 268 -4.46 -14.09 -26.73
N LEU A 269 -3.71 -15.14 -26.40
CA LEU A 269 -2.68 -15.09 -25.36
C LEU A 269 -1.65 -13.97 -25.62
N ARG A 270 -1.17 -13.83 -26.86
CA ARG A 270 -0.23 -12.76 -27.25
C ARG A 270 -0.84 -11.36 -27.16
N LEU A 271 -2.12 -11.20 -27.49
CA LEU A 271 -2.81 -9.93 -27.32
C LEU A 271 -2.88 -9.51 -25.85
N ILE A 272 -3.17 -10.47 -24.96
CA ILE A 272 -3.17 -10.25 -23.51
C ILE A 272 -1.78 -9.86 -23.01
N LEU A 273 -0.74 -10.61 -23.40
CA LEU A 273 0.65 -10.29 -23.05
C LEU A 273 1.00 -8.83 -23.39
N LYS A 274 0.66 -8.40 -24.61
CA LYS A 274 0.92 -7.04 -25.06
C LYS A 274 0.12 -5.99 -24.28
N ALA A 275 -1.16 -6.24 -24.01
CA ALA A 275 -2.02 -5.31 -23.29
C ALA A 275 -1.55 -5.12 -21.83
N VAL A 276 -1.24 -6.21 -21.15
CA VAL A 276 -0.74 -6.18 -19.75
C VAL A 276 0.62 -5.49 -19.66
N ALA A 277 1.54 -5.78 -20.58
CA ALA A 277 2.84 -5.11 -20.61
C ALA A 277 2.70 -3.60 -20.91
N ALA A 278 1.77 -3.19 -21.77
CA ALA A 278 1.56 -1.78 -22.08
C ALA A 278 1.05 -0.98 -20.88
N ALA A 279 0.07 -1.52 -20.14
CA ALA A 279 -0.53 -0.87 -18.98
C ALA A 279 0.33 -0.83 -17.72
N SER A 280 1.50 -1.48 -17.74
CA SER A 280 2.39 -1.56 -16.58
C SER A 280 3.04 -0.20 -16.27
N GLU A 281 2.58 0.53 -15.25
CA GLU A 281 3.22 1.79 -14.80
C GLU A 281 4.02 1.58 -13.52
N SER A 282 5.14 2.28 -13.35
CA SER A 282 5.94 2.19 -12.13
C SER A 282 5.30 2.99 -11.01
N TYR A 283 5.59 2.61 -9.76
CA TYR A 283 5.24 3.40 -8.59
C TYR A 283 5.76 4.83 -8.75
N ASP A 284 4.85 5.79 -8.59
CA ASP A 284 5.13 7.22 -8.58
C ASP A 284 4.79 7.76 -7.19
N GLU A 285 5.81 8.16 -6.44
CA GLU A 285 5.68 8.73 -5.09
C GLU A 285 4.77 9.97 -5.03
N LYS A 286 4.67 10.73 -6.12
CA LYS A 286 3.80 11.90 -6.20
C LYS A 286 2.35 11.52 -6.47
N ALA A 287 2.14 10.38 -7.13
CA ALA A 287 0.82 9.80 -7.37
C ALA A 287 0.41 8.80 -6.27
N ASP A 288 1.34 8.42 -5.38
CA ASP A 288 1.16 7.45 -4.28
C ASP A 288 -0.18 7.69 -3.61
N LEU A 289 -1.06 6.73 -3.89
CA LEU A 289 -2.47 6.88 -3.68
C LEU A 289 -2.83 6.95 -2.18
N ASP A 290 -1.91 6.53 -1.31
CA ASP A 290 -2.07 6.54 0.15
C ASP A 290 -1.19 7.59 0.84
N GLY A 291 -0.41 8.37 0.08
CA GLY A 291 0.53 9.34 0.63
C GLY A 291 1.56 8.69 1.57
N TYR A 292 1.79 7.38 1.47
CA TYR A 292 2.54 6.58 2.45
C TYR A 292 3.97 7.09 2.62
N TYR A 293 4.61 7.56 1.55
CA TYR A 293 5.94 8.16 1.62
C TYR A 293 5.95 9.54 2.33
N GLN A 294 4.99 10.43 2.03
CA GLN A 294 4.83 11.72 2.72
C GLN A 294 4.42 11.53 4.19
N PHE A 295 3.52 10.59 4.44
CA PHE A 295 3.06 10.10 5.73
C PHE A 295 4.22 9.57 6.56
N ARG A 296 5.10 8.72 6.00
CA ARG A 296 6.33 8.25 6.65
C ARG A 296 7.27 9.42 6.94
N ARG A 297 7.50 10.31 5.98
CA ARG A 297 8.38 11.47 6.17
C ARG A 297 7.92 12.36 7.33
N ILE A 298 6.61 12.59 7.49
CA ILE A 298 6.02 13.35 8.60
C ILE A 298 6.09 12.57 9.92
N LEU A 299 5.74 11.28 9.92
CA LEU A 299 5.77 10.42 11.12
C LEU A 299 7.20 10.20 11.67
N TYR A 300 8.22 10.24 10.83
CA TYR A 300 9.62 9.95 11.21
C TYR A 300 10.52 11.17 11.25
N GLN A 301 10.03 12.37 10.93
CA GLN A 301 10.64 13.60 11.42
C GLN A 301 10.75 13.52 12.94
N ASP A 302 11.85 14.00 13.50
CA ASP A 302 12.01 14.05 14.95
C ASP A 302 10.80 14.79 15.54
N PRO A 303 9.95 14.13 16.37
CA PRO A 303 8.76 14.76 16.91
C PRO A 303 9.09 16.07 17.64
N GLN A 304 10.29 16.20 18.20
CA GLN A 304 10.75 17.44 18.85
C GLN A 304 10.73 18.66 17.92
N VAL A 305 10.80 18.49 16.60
CA VAL A 305 10.63 19.58 15.63
C VAL A 305 9.23 20.20 15.71
N PHE A 306 8.24 19.45 16.18
CA PHE A 306 6.87 19.90 16.41
C PHE A 306 6.60 20.32 17.87
N ALA A 307 7.59 20.20 18.76
CA ALA A 307 7.45 20.65 20.14
C ALA A 307 7.20 22.17 20.18
N GLY A 308 6.24 22.61 21.00
CA GLY A 308 5.87 24.03 21.11
C GLY A 308 5.02 24.58 19.96
N MET A 309 4.69 23.79 18.93
CA MET A 309 3.73 24.21 17.90
C MET A 309 2.29 24.27 18.43
N LEU A 310 1.99 23.48 19.45
CA LEU A 310 0.69 23.43 20.12
C LEU A 310 0.88 23.62 21.62
N THR A 311 -0.17 24.12 22.27
CA THR A 311 -0.24 24.15 23.73
C THR A 311 -0.76 22.79 24.22
N PRO A 312 -0.02 22.08 25.09
CA PRO A 312 -0.49 20.84 25.67
C PRO A 312 -1.70 21.11 26.60
N PRO A 313 -2.53 20.09 26.89
CA PRO A 313 -3.66 20.26 27.80
C PRO A 313 -3.18 20.74 29.17
N ALA A 314 -3.68 21.89 29.63
CA ALA A 314 -3.31 22.46 30.92
C ALA A 314 -3.79 21.60 32.11
N THR A 315 -4.90 20.89 31.91
CA THR A 315 -5.55 20.01 32.88
C THR A 315 -6.01 18.71 32.20
N MET A 316 -6.17 17.63 32.98
CA MET A 316 -6.65 16.33 32.49
C MET A 316 -8.19 16.28 32.37
N ASP A 317 -8.78 17.29 31.73
CA ASP A 317 -10.23 17.38 31.48
C ASP A 317 -10.55 17.54 29.99
N ALA A 318 -11.82 17.37 29.65
CA ALA A 318 -12.27 17.42 28.27
C ALA A 318 -12.14 18.81 27.62
N ALA A 319 -12.16 19.90 28.40
CA ALA A 319 -12.09 21.25 27.87
C ALA A 319 -10.66 21.62 27.44
N SER A 320 -9.67 21.34 28.31
CA SER A 320 -8.25 21.48 28.00
C SER A 320 -7.83 20.55 26.86
N LEU A 321 -8.28 19.29 26.88
CA LEU A 321 -8.03 18.35 25.78
C LEU A 321 -8.64 18.86 24.46
N ARG A 322 -9.85 19.40 24.49
CA ARG A 322 -10.51 19.96 23.30
C ARG A 322 -9.68 21.07 22.66
N ALA A 323 -9.10 21.99 23.44
CA ALA A 323 -8.26 23.05 22.90
C ALA A 323 -7.05 22.49 22.12
N THR A 324 -6.35 21.50 22.68
CA THR A 324 -5.23 20.83 21.99
C THR A 324 -5.69 20.09 20.75
N VAL A 325 -6.79 19.33 20.80
CA VAL A 325 -7.31 18.61 19.63
C VAL A 325 -7.74 19.56 18.51
N LEU A 326 -8.37 20.70 18.83
CA LEU A 326 -8.69 21.72 17.85
C LEU A 326 -7.43 22.30 17.19
N GLY A 327 -6.34 22.47 17.96
CA GLY A 327 -5.04 22.86 17.41
C GLY A 327 -4.45 21.82 16.44
N ILE A 328 -4.59 20.53 16.75
CA ILE A 328 -4.18 19.43 15.84
C ILE A 328 -4.99 19.48 14.54
N ILE A 329 -6.31 19.66 14.64
CA ILE A 329 -7.19 19.74 13.47
C ILE A 329 -6.89 21.00 12.64
N ASP A 330 -6.59 22.14 13.27
CA ASP A 330 -6.19 23.36 12.57
C ASP A 330 -4.87 23.19 11.81
N GLN A 331 -3.89 22.52 12.41
CA GLN A 331 -2.66 22.20 11.70
C GLN A 331 -2.91 21.28 10.51
N PHE A 332 -3.75 20.25 10.68
CA PHE A 332 -4.13 19.38 9.57
C PHE A 332 -4.88 20.15 8.47
N LYS A 333 -5.77 21.07 8.85
CA LYS A 333 -6.48 21.97 7.92
C LYS A 333 -5.50 22.80 7.11
N LYS A 334 -4.51 23.45 7.73
CA LYS A 334 -3.45 24.21 7.04
C LYS A 334 -2.65 23.35 6.07
N LEU A 335 -2.29 22.13 6.48
CA LEU A 335 -1.56 21.20 5.62
C LEU A 335 -2.36 20.85 4.36
N VAL A 336 -3.65 20.57 4.52
CA VAL A 336 -4.57 20.25 3.42
C VAL A 336 -4.82 21.47 2.54
N GLU A 337 -5.15 22.62 3.12
CA GLU A 337 -5.59 23.80 2.38
C GLU A 337 -4.44 24.58 1.77
N ASP A 338 -3.35 24.80 2.52
CA ASP A 338 -2.31 25.75 2.14
C ASP A 338 -1.04 25.05 1.64
N ASN A 339 -0.76 23.84 2.11
CA ASN A 339 0.47 23.09 1.77
C ASN A 339 0.23 21.94 0.77
N ASN A 340 -0.83 22.04 -0.03
CA ASN A 340 -1.18 21.09 -1.10
C ASN A 340 -1.40 19.64 -0.67
N MET A 341 -1.58 19.35 0.63
CA MET A 341 -1.90 17.99 1.07
C MET A 341 -3.28 17.52 0.57
N TRP A 342 -4.13 18.44 0.09
CA TRP A 342 -5.35 18.10 -0.65
C TRP A 342 -5.06 17.21 -1.87
N GLU A 343 -3.89 17.30 -2.51
CA GLU A 343 -3.52 16.48 -3.67
C GLU A 343 -3.58 14.98 -3.34
N LEU A 344 -3.20 14.62 -2.10
CA LEU A 344 -3.24 13.25 -1.59
C LEU A 344 -4.67 12.72 -1.42
N LEU A 345 -5.70 13.56 -1.52
CA LEU A 345 -7.11 13.17 -1.42
C LEU A 345 -7.77 12.95 -2.80
N TRP A 346 -7.01 13.06 -3.90
CA TRP A 346 -7.51 12.89 -5.27
C TRP A 346 -6.66 11.92 -6.08
N ASN A 347 -7.30 11.25 -7.03
CA ASN A 347 -6.69 10.48 -8.11
C ASN A 347 -7.20 11.02 -9.45
N GLY A 348 -6.36 11.79 -10.14
CA GLY A 348 -6.77 12.51 -11.34
C GLY A 348 -7.96 13.43 -11.08
N THR A 349 -9.13 13.09 -11.63
CA THR A 349 -10.40 13.82 -11.42
C THR A 349 -11.28 13.22 -10.33
N ALA A 350 -11.01 11.99 -9.88
CA ALA A 350 -11.80 11.31 -8.84
C ALA A 350 -11.24 11.61 -7.45
N HIS A 351 -12.10 11.81 -6.46
CA HIS A 351 -11.67 11.91 -5.07
C HIS A 351 -11.47 10.50 -4.50
N ARG A 352 -10.60 10.38 -3.48
CA ARG A 352 -10.40 9.12 -2.75
C ARG A 352 -11.54 8.83 -1.80
N HIS A 353 -11.54 7.62 -1.25
CA HIS A 353 -12.44 7.24 -0.17
C HIS A 353 -12.10 7.96 1.14
N GLU A 354 -13.10 8.08 2.02
CA GLU A 354 -13.01 8.70 3.34
C GLU A 354 -11.85 8.17 4.19
N ARG A 355 -11.53 6.88 4.01
CA ARG A 355 -10.43 6.21 4.69
C ARG A 355 -9.07 6.89 4.46
N ALA A 356 -8.84 7.47 3.27
CA ALA A 356 -7.59 8.17 2.96
C ALA A 356 -7.43 9.42 3.85
N SER A 357 -8.49 10.24 3.97
CA SER A 357 -8.45 11.41 4.87
C SER A 357 -8.28 11.05 6.33
N GLN A 358 -8.89 9.95 6.78
CA GLN A 358 -8.73 9.46 8.15
C GLN A 358 -7.28 9.02 8.41
N LEU A 359 -6.66 8.27 7.49
CA LEU A 359 -5.28 7.84 7.62
C LEU A 359 -4.31 9.04 7.67
N LEU A 360 -4.49 10.03 6.80
CA LEU A 360 -3.67 11.24 6.78
C LEU A 360 -3.79 12.03 8.09
N PHE A 361 -5.03 12.23 8.58
CA PHE A 361 -5.25 12.89 9.86
C PHE A 361 -4.60 12.10 11.01
N PHE A 362 -4.75 10.78 11.03
CA PHE A 362 -4.16 9.93 12.06
C PHE A 362 -2.64 10.09 12.15
N ALA A 363 -1.94 10.20 11.01
CA ALA A 363 -0.50 10.43 10.99
C ALA A 363 -0.12 11.72 11.71
N VAL A 364 -0.73 12.83 11.27
CA VAL A 364 -0.44 14.17 11.79
C VAL A 364 -0.80 14.24 13.27
N ALA A 365 -1.97 13.71 13.62
CA ALA A 365 -2.45 13.68 14.99
C ALA A 365 -1.56 12.83 15.90
N THR A 366 -1.07 11.67 15.45
CA THR A 366 -0.18 10.81 16.25
C THR A 366 1.10 11.53 16.65
N VAL A 367 1.76 12.23 15.72
CA VAL A 367 3.00 12.99 16.01
C VAL A 367 2.72 14.11 16.99
N MET A 368 1.65 14.88 16.74
CA MET A 368 1.28 16.00 17.61
C MET A 368 0.85 15.54 19.01
N CYS A 369 0.12 14.43 19.11
CA CYS A 369 -0.26 13.83 20.38
C CYS A 369 0.95 13.38 21.20
N ALA A 370 1.94 12.75 20.57
CA ALA A 370 3.14 12.26 21.23
C ALA A 370 3.93 13.38 21.93
N VAL A 371 4.02 14.57 21.31
CA VAL A 371 4.75 15.71 21.91
C VAL A 371 3.93 16.54 22.88
N ASN A 372 2.61 16.34 22.92
CA ASN A 372 1.69 17.05 23.82
C ASN A 372 1.15 16.18 24.97
N ASN A 373 1.69 14.97 25.16
CA ASN A 373 1.25 14.00 26.18
C ASN A 373 -0.26 13.68 26.11
N VAL A 374 -0.75 13.46 24.88
CA VAL A 374 -2.14 13.07 24.60
C VAL A 374 -2.14 11.67 23.98
N ASP A 375 -3.03 10.80 24.43
CA ASP A 375 -3.27 9.51 23.79
C ASP A 375 -4.26 9.65 22.63
N ILE A 376 -4.02 8.93 21.52
CA ILE A 376 -4.93 8.84 20.38
C ILE A 376 -5.12 7.36 20.00
N SER A 377 -6.37 6.93 19.87
CA SER A 377 -6.71 5.58 19.46
C SER A 377 -7.78 5.56 18.36
N PRO A 378 -7.54 4.86 17.23
CA PRO A 378 -8.60 4.48 16.32
C PRO A 378 -9.31 3.25 16.92
N GLU A 379 -10.60 3.32 17.27
CA GLU A 379 -11.23 2.17 17.97
C GLU A 379 -11.51 0.99 17.03
N THR A 380 -11.05 -0.20 17.43
CA THR A 380 -11.51 -1.48 16.92
C THR A 380 -12.77 -1.92 17.68
N ASN A 381 -13.93 -1.69 17.08
CA ASN A 381 -15.20 -2.40 17.28
C ASN A 381 -15.61 -2.70 18.75
N SER A 382 -16.01 -1.65 19.50
CA SER A 382 -16.57 -1.75 20.87
C SER A 382 -18.11 -1.97 20.88
N GLY A 383 -18.69 -2.67 19.89
CA GLY A 383 -20.11 -3.06 19.89
C GLY A 383 -21.13 -2.07 19.29
N GLY A 384 -20.69 -0.92 18.73
CA GLY A 384 -21.57 0.09 18.12
C GLY A 384 -21.13 0.62 16.74
N GLY A 385 -20.12 0.00 16.12
CA GLY A 385 -19.37 0.53 14.97
C GLY A 385 -18.08 1.26 15.41
N PRO A 386 -17.05 1.37 14.54
CA PRO A 386 -15.78 2.00 14.91
C PRO A 386 -15.87 3.53 14.85
N VAL A 387 -15.58 4.23 15.96
CA VAL A 387 -15.28 5.68 15.91
C VAL A 387 -13.98 5.92 15.16
N ASP A 388 -13.90 7.00 14.40
CA ASP A 388 -12.68 7.34 13.68
C ASP A 388 -11.50 7.58 14.63
N PHE A 389 -11.65 8.46 15.63
CA PHE A 389 -10.60 8.73 16.63
C PHE A 389 -11.13 9.04 18.02
N LYS A 390 -10.44 8.53 19.04
CA LYS A 390 -10.60 8.90 20.43
C LYS A 390 -9.30 9.48 20.97
N PHE A 391 -9.40 10.66 21.57
CA PHE A 391 -8.31 11.35 22.23
C PHE A 391 -8.50 11.28 23.74
N SER A 392 -7.40 11.15 24.49
CA SER A 392 -7.45 11.00 25.94
C SER A 392 -6.25 11.59 26.67
N THR A 393 -6.52 12.27 27.79
CA THR A 393 -5.53 12.59 28.84
C THR A 393 -5.87 11.85 30.14
N GLY A 394 -6.65 10.78 30.08
CA GLY A 394 -7.18 10.06 31.25
C GLY A 394 -8.71 10.05 31.29
N PHE A 395 -9.31 9.44 32.31
CA PHE A 395 -10.75 9.14 32.33
C PHE A 395 -11.66 10.38 32.20
N ARG A 396 -11.26 11.53 32.76
CA ARG A 396 -12.02 12.79 32.71
C ARG A 396 -11.76 13.62 31.45
N GLY A 397 -10.62 13.42 30.79
CA GLY A 397 -10.28 14.07 29.54
C GLY A 397 -10.41 13.09 28.40
N ARG A 398 -11.61 12.96 27.84
CA ARG A 398 -11.89 12.14 26.65
C ARG A 398 -12.64 12.96 25.63
N LEU A 399 -12.28 12.81 24.36
CA LEU A 399 -12.94 13.48 23.25
C LEU A 399 -12.93 12.55 22.04
N VAL A 400 -14.00 12.56 21.26
CA VAL A 400 -14.09 11.79 20.01
C VAL A 400 -14.08 12.71 18.80
N VAL A 401 -13.41 12.29 17.73
CA VAL A 401 -13.43 12.97 16.43
C VAL A 401 -14.01 12.01 15.40
N GLU A 402 -15.02 12.48 14.68
CA GLU A 402 -15.64 11.77 13.55
C GLU A 402 -15.36 12.53 12.26
N MET A 403 -14.89 11.82 11.24
CA MET A 403 -14.58 12.42 9.94
C MET A 403 -15.56 11.94 8.86
N LYS A 404 -15.99 12.86 8.00
CA LYS A 404 -16.82 12.54 6.82
C LYS A 404 -16.34 13.27 5.57
N LEU A 405 -16.36 12.60 4.42
CA LEU A 405 -16.31 13.31 3.14
C LEU A 405 -17.58 14.12 2.92
N SER A 406 -17.48 15.27 2.27
CA SER A 406 -18.64 16.10 1.93
C SER A 406 -19.66 15.39 1.05
N THR A 407 -19.28 14.37 0.28
CA THR A 407 -20.18 13.53 -0.53
C THR A 407 -20.84 12.40 0.27
N GLY A 408 -20.34 12.10 1.48
CA GLY A 408 -20.82 11.04 2.35
C GLY A 408 -22.13 11.38 3.10
N LYS A 409 -22.49 10.50 4.05
CA LYS A 409 -23.69 10.62 4.89
C LYS A 409 -23.48 11.62 6.05
N VAL A 410 -23.15 12.87 5.73
CA VAL A 410 -22.79 13.93 6.69
C VAL A 410 -23.85 14.14 7.79
N GLU A 411 -25.13 14.25 7.43
CA GLU A 411 -26.21 14.47 8.40
C GLU A 411 -26.37 13.32 9.39
N HIS A 412 -26.25 12.07 8.92
CA HIS A 412 -26.33 10.87 9.77
C HIS A 412 -25.08 10.71 10.64
N GLY A 413 -23.91 11.04 10.08
CA GLY A 413 -22.65 11.05 10.83
C GLY A 413 -22.72 11.96 12.05
N TYR A 414 -23.19 13.19 11.86
CA TYR A 414 -23.31 14.18 12.95
C TYR A 414 -24.38 13.79 13.98
N LYS A 415 -25.59 13.43 13.52
CA LYS A 415 -26.74 13.16 14.42
C LYS A 415 -26.66 11.83 15.15
N THR A 416 -26.06 10.81 14.53
CA THR A 416 -26.20 9.43 14.99
C THR A 416 -24.85 8.81 15.31
N GLN A 417 -23.90 8.84 14.37
CA GLN A 417 -22.62 8.15 14.57
C GLN A 417 -21.81 8.82 15.68
N LEU A 418 -21.60 10.14 15.59
CA LEU A 418 -20.85 10.89 16.59
C LEU A 418 -21.44 10.76 18.01
N GLU A 419 -22.76 10.83 18.15
CA GLU A 419 -23.43 10.69 19.45
C GLU A 419 -23.33 9.26 20.02
N ALA A 420 -23.39 8.23 19.15
CA ALA A 420 -23.13 6.85 19.57
C ALA A 420 -21.69 6.69 20.09
N TYR A 421 -20.72 7.33 19.44
CA TYR A 421 -19.32 7.29 19.84
C TYR A 421 -19.04 8.05 21.13
N LYS A 422 -19.65 9.23 21.31
CA LYS A 422 -19.62 9.98 22.58
C LYS A 422 -20.12 9.11 23.74
N LYS A 423 -21.23 8.41 23.54
CA LYS A 423 -21.79 7.47 24.53
C LYS A 423 -20.84 6.31 24.83
N ALA A 424 -20.30 5.66 23.80
CA ALA A 424 -19.36 4.54 23.96
C ALA A 424 -18.07 4.95 24.68
N ALA A 425 -17.54 6.13 24.36
CA ALA A 425 -16.36 6.69 24.99
C ALA A 425 -16.64 7.35 26.35
N ALA A 426 -17.90 7.35 26.82
CA ALA A 426 -18.40 8.05 28.01
C ALA A 426 -17.87 9.50 28.12
N THR A 427 -18.08 10.27 27.05
CA THR A 427 -17.76 11.70 26.97
C THR A 427 -18.90 12.49 26.30
N SER A 428 -19.06 13.76 26.67
CA SER A 428 -19.93 14.72 25.96
C SER A 428 -19.17 15.57 24.95
N ALA A 429 -17.84 15.47 24.90
CA ALA A 429 -17.00 16.24 23.99
C ALA A 429 -16.79 15.50 22.66
N GLY A 430 -17.11 16.18 21.55
CA GLY A 430 -16.95 15.64 20.21
C GLY A 430 -16.63 16.73 19.19
N VAL A 431 -15.90 16.36 18.14
CA VAL A 431 -15.62 17.22 16.98
C VAL A 431 -16.00 16.46 15.71
N PHE A 432 -16.76 17.12 14.84
CA PHE A 432 -17.16 16.59 13.56
C PHE A 432 -16.41 17.30 12.43
N VAL A 433 -15.55 16.55 11.72
CA VAL A 433 -14.69 17.10 10.67
C VAL A 433 -15.23 16.70 9.30
N ILE A 434 -15.43 17.68 8.42
CA ILE A 434 -15.89 17.47 7.06
C ILE A 434 -14.77 17.79 6.09
N MET A 435 -14.33 16.78 5.35
CA MET A 435 -13.40 16.95 4.24
C MET A 435 -14.20 17.36 3.00
N ASN A 436 -14.16 18.65 2.66
CA ASN A 436 -14.88 19.22 1.54
C ASN A 436 -14.16 18.95 0.22
N ILE A 437 -14.64 17.94 -0.50
CA ILE A 437 -14.21 17.57 -1.86
C ILE A 437 -15.21 18.04 -2.93
N GLY A 438 -16.18 18.89 -2.55
CA GLY A 438 -17.32 19.27 -3.39
C GLY A 438 -18.61 18.50 -3.05
N GLY A 439 -19.72 18.83 -3.72
CA GLY A 439 -20.99 18.10 -3.54
C GLY A 439 -21.64 18.24 -2.15
N MET A 440 -21.33 19.32 -1.41
CA MET A 440 -21.82 19.53 -0.04
C MET A 440 -23.31 19.87 0.02
N GLY A 441 -23.85 20.57 -0.98
CA GLY A 441 -25.26 20.96 -1.03
C GLY A 441 -25.73 21.66 0.26
N LEU A 442 -26.90 21.28 0.76
CA LEU A 442 -27.47 21.83 2.01
C LEU A 442 -27.08 21.06 3.28
N LYS A 443 -26.24 20.02 3.17
CA LYS A 443 -25.91 19.12 4.30
C LYS A 443 -25.26 19.90 5.45
N LEU A 444 -24.32 20.78 5.15
CA LEU A 444 -23.64 21.63 6.16
C LEU A 444 -24.64 22.53 6.89
N LYS A 445 -25.44 23.31 6.14
CA LYS A 445 -26.45 24.20 6.73
C LYS A 445 -27.43 23.46 7.66
N LYS A 446 -27.78 22.21 7.35
CA LYS A 446 -28.67 21.42 8.19
C LYS A 446 -28.01 21.02 9.51
N ILE A 447 -26.75 20.58 9.50
CA ILE A 447 -26.05 20.22 10.74
C ILE A 447 -25.68 21.44 11.59
N GLU A 448 -25.37 22.57 10.96
CA GLU A 448 -25.19 23.85 11.65
C GLU A 448 -26.47 24.29 12.37
N ARG A 449 -27.62 24.25 11.69
CA ARG A 449 -28.92 24.55 12.32
C ARG A 449 -29.21 23.66 13.53
N LEU A 450 -28.86 22.38 13.47
CA LEU A 450 -29.06 21.47 14.60
C LEU A 450 -28.16 21.82 15.77
N ARG A 451 -26.87 22.10 15.50
CA ARG A 451 -25.92 22.56 16.50
C ARG A 451 -26.42 23.86 17.16
N ASP A 452 -26.80 24.84 16.35
CA ASP A 452 -27.21 26.16 16.83
C ASP A 452 -28.53 26.07 17.63
N SER A 453 -29.45 25.20 17.25
CA SER A 453 -30.69 24.93 18.01
C SER A 453 -30.41 24.28 19.37
N ALA A 454 -29.47 23.31 19.42
CA ALA A 454 -29.06 22.67 20.67
C ALA A 454 -28.37 23.68 21.61
N LEU A 455 -27.49 24.52 21.08
CA LEU A 455 -26.84 25.59 21.84
C LEU A 455 -27.85 26.62 22.38
N ALA A 456 -28.85 27.00 21.58
CA ALA A 456 -29.93 27.89 22.01
C ALA A 456 -30.79 27.29 23.12
N ALA A 457 -30.90 25.96 23.19
CA ALA A 457 -31.56 25.23 24.26
C ALA A 457 -30.69 25.02 25.52
N GLY A 458 -29.44 25.52 25.52
CA GLY A 458 -28.49 25.32 26.62
C GLY A 458 -27.84 23.93 26.64
N GLU A 459 -27.97 23.15 25.57
CA GLU A 459 -27.34 21.84 25.43
C GLU A 459 -25.89 21.96 24.94
N VAL A 460 -25.08 20.93 25.22
CA VAL A 460 -23.72 20.84 24.70
C VAL A 460 -23.76 20.27 23.28
N ALA A 461 -23.25 21.03 22.32
CA ALA A 461 -23.15 20.60 20.92
C ALA A 461 -21.68 20.38 20.51
N SER A 462 -21.47 19.39 19.64
CA SER A 462 -20.16 19.07 19.09
C SER A 462 -19.70 20.12 18.08
N ASP A 463 -18.39 20.35 17.97
CA ASP A 463 -17.84 21.25 16.95
C ASP A 463 -18.07 20.73 15.54
N ILE A 464 -18.21 21.64 14.58
CA ILE A 464 -18.29 21.33 13.16
C ILE A 464 -17.15 22.07 12.47
N ILE A 465 -16.21 21.33 11.89
CA ILE A 465 -15.04 21.88 11.19
C ILE A 465 -15.08 21.43 9.74
N VAL A 466 -14.93 22.38 8.82
CA VAL A 466 -14.83 22.10 7.38
C VAL A 466 -13.41 22.36 6.91
N ILE A 467 -12.82 21.36 6.25
CA ILE A 467 -11.51 21.41 5.63
C ILE A 467 -11.68 21.35 4.11
N ASP A 468 -11.27 22.39 3.39
CA ASP A 468 -11.34 22.51 1.94
C ASP A 468 -10.28 21.67 1.24
N ALA A 469 -10.68 20.46 0.88
CA ALA A 469 -9.91 19.49 0.12
C ALA A 469 -10.25 19.51 -1.37
N ARG A 470 -10.92 20.54 -1.92
CA ARG A 470 -11.22 20.61 -3.36
C ARG A 470 -9.95 20.75 -4.17
N ARG A 471 -9.94 20.22 -5.39
CA ARG A 471 -8.84 20.42 -6.33
C ARG A 471 -8.60 21.91 -6.57
N LYS A 472 -7.34 22.33 -6.44
CA LYS A 472 -6.89 23.69 -6.75
C LYS A 472 -6.04 23.66 -8.02
N ALA A 473 -6.05 24.74 -8.79
CA ALA A 473 -5.09 24.91 -9.88
C ALA A 473 -3.68 25.06 -9.29
N SER A 474 -2.68 24.48 -9.96
CA SER A 474 -1.27 24.63 -9.57
C SER A 474 -0.89 26.11 -9.47
N ALA A 475 -0.05 26.46 -8.48
CA ALA A 475 0.39 27.84 -8.26
C ALA A 475 1.09 28.47 -9.47
N SER A 476 1.65 27.66 -10.39
CA SER A 476 2.25 28.14 -11.65
C SER A 476 1.24 28.48 -12.76
N LYS A 477 -0.06 28.23 -12.52
CA LYS A 477 -1.17 28.53 -13.45
C LYS A 477 -2.23 29.44 -12.82
N ARG A 478 -1.94 30.05 -11.67
CA ARG A 478 -2.82 30.98 -10.96
C ARG A 478 -2.49 32.42 -11.27
#